data_AF-A0A3C0Q4I3-F1
#
_entry.id   AF-A0A3C0Q4I3-F1
#
_cell.length_a   1.000
_cell.length_b   1.000
_cell.length_c   1.000
_cell.angle_alpha   90.00
_cell.angle_beta   90.00
_cell.angle_gamma   90.00
#
_symmetry.space_group_name_H-M   'P 1'
#
loop_
_entity.id
_entity.type
_entity.pdbx_description
1 polymer ?
#
loop_
_entity_poly.entity_id
_entity_poly.type
_entity_poly.pdbx_seq_one_letter_code
_entity_poly.pdbx_strand_id
1 'polypeptide(L)'
;MSNPPSSDRFQDNPALKGREEKFVTLEIKVVPVLASWQESIFAHEWLTPHGQIKKMSEMADKVQLRRAEIEKIIAGQGPLDRPVLGIGILDNVEIGSGKDLFLSLAALGMATIPVHIPKSHEQDFRMFIR
;
A
#
# COMPACT_ATOMS: atom_id res chain seq x y z
N MET A 1 -12.84 9.44 14.33
CA MET A 1 -12.04 9.40 13.09
C MET A 1 -10.59 9.65 13.50
N SER A 2 -9.71 8.68 13.30
CA SER A 2 -8.27 8.85 13.50
C SER A 2 -7.74 9.80 12.43
N ASN A 3 -6.93 10.78 12.82
CA ASN A 3 -6.22 11.62 11.85
C ASN A 3 -5.29 10.73 11.00
N PRO A 4 -5.13 11.02 9.69
CA PRO A 4 -4.16 10.29 8.88
C PRO A 4 -2.76 10.44 9.49
N PRO A 5 -1.91 9.40 9.41
CA PRO A 5 -0.54 9.50 9.89
C PRO A 5 0.20 10.60 9.14
N SER A 6 1.00 11.38 9.87
CA SER A 6 1.87 12.39 9.31
C SER A 6 2.99 11.74 8.48
N SER A 7 3.46 12.43 7.44
CA SER A 7 4.45 11.90 6.49
C SER A 7 5.82 11.61 7.12
N ASP A 8 6.15 12.28 8.22
CA ASP A 8 7.37 12.10 9.01
C ASP A 8 7.42 10.75 9.75
N ARG A 9 6.29 10.07 9.93
CA ARG A 9 6.24 8.72 10.50
C ARG A 9 6.77 7.65 9.55
N PHE A 10 6.84 7.94 8.25
CA PHE A 10 7.22 6.94 7.28
C PHE A 10 8.74 6.79 7.21
N GLN A 11 9.22 5.55 7.26
CA GLN A 11 10.62 5.20 7.17
C GLN A 11 10.88 4.21 6.03
N ASP A 12 12.16 4.00 5.71
CA ASP A 12 12.54 3.08 4.65
C ASP A 12 12.19 1.64 5.00
N ASN A 13 11.61 0.92 4.05
CA ASN A 13 11.18 -0.45 4.28
C ASN A 13 12.41 -1.36 4.48
N PRO A 14 12.47 -2.15 5.57
CA PRO A 14 13.59 -3.08 5.80
C PRO A 14 13.82 -4.08 4.65
N ALA A 15 12.80 -4.36 3.83
CA ALA A 15 12.91 -5.19 2.64
C ALA A 15 13.84 -4.61 1.56
N LEU A 16 14.26 -3.35 1.68
CA LEU A 16 15.20 -2.71 0.75
C LEU A 16 16.66 -2.87 1.15
N LYS A 17 16.93 -3.49 2.30
CA LYS A 17 18.29 -3.62 2.84
C LYS A 17 19.27 -4.21 1.83
N GLY A 18 20.36 -3.48 1.54
CA GLY A 18 21.41 -3.87 0.60
C GLY A 18 21.10 -3.64 -0.89
N ARG A 19 20.02 -2.91 -1.19
CA ARG A 19 19.60 -2.53 -2.55
C ARG A 19 18.89 -1.18 -2.57
N GLU A 20 19.05 -0.37 -1.53
CA GLU A 20 18.35 0.89 -1.30
C GLU A 20 18.54 1.85 -2.48
N GLU A 21 19.71 1.84 -3.11
CA GLU A 21 20.06 2.68 -4.26
C GLU A 21 19.24 2.38 -5.52
N LYS A 22 18.55 1.24 -5.57
CA LYS A 22 17.70 0.83 -6.70
C LYS A 22 16.27 1.31 -6.57
N PHE A 23 15.91 1.94 -5.46
CA PHE A 23 14.56 2.41 -5.19
C PHE A 23 14.51 3.93 -5.08
N VAL A 24 13.33 4.48 -5.32
CA VAL A 24 12.99 5.88 -5.07
C VAL A 24 11.72 5.95 -4.23
N THR A 25 11.62 7.00 -3.42
CA THR A 25 10.43 7.30 -2.63
C THR A 25 9.53 8.26 -3.38
N LEU A 26 8.26 7.93 -3.51
CA LEU A 26 7.26 8.74 -4.21
C LEU A 26 5.96 8.79 -3.40
N GLU A 27 5.23 9.91 -3.52
CA GLU A 27 3.85 10.03 -3.07
C GLU A 27 2.92 9.57 -4.20
N ILE A 28 2.17 8.50 -3.97
CA ILE A 28 1.27 7.92 -4.98
C ILE A 28 -0.19 8.12 -4.65
N LYS A 29 -1.02 8.30 -5.68
CA LYS A 29 -2.48 8.36 -5.63
C LYS A 29 -3.04 6.96 -5.35
N VAL A 30 -3.83 6.83 -4.29
CA VAL A 30 -4.35 5.54 -3.84
C VAL A 30 -5.37 4.95 -4.82
N VAL A 31 -6.33 5.75 -5.30
CA VAL A 31 -7.42 5.25 -6.15
C VAL A 31 -6.91 4.61 -7.46
N PRO A 32 -6.02 5.26 -8.24
CA PRO A 32 -5.49 4.64 -9.45
C PRO A 32 -4.66 3.38 -9.18
N VAL A 33 -3.96 3.33 -8.04
CA VAL A 33 -3.20 2.14 -7.62
C VAL A 33 -4.12 0.99 -7.25
N LEU A 34 -5.22 1.23 -6.51
CA LEU A 34 -6.20 0.18 -6.21
C LEU A 34 -6.88 -0.34 -7.48
N ALA A 35 -7.20 0.54 -8.42
CA ALA A 35 -7.78 0.15 -9.71
C ALA A 35 -6.84 -0.77 -10.49
N SER A 36 -5.53 -0.46 -10.52
CA SER A 36 -4.54 -1.33 -11.13
C SER A 36 -4.34 -2.63 -10.36
N TRP A 37 -4.25 -2.56 -9.02
CA TRP A 37 -4.04 -3.72 -8.15
C TRP A 37 -5.23 -4.69 -8.10
N GLN A 38 -6.42 -4.26 -8.56
CA GLN A 38 -7.62 -5.12 -8.62
C GLN A 38 -7.42 -6.39 -9.45
N GLU A 39 -6.51 -6.36 -10.43
CA GLU A 39 -6.13 -7.52 -11.25
C GLU A 39 -5.20 -8.50 -10.52
N SER A 40 -4.70 -8.15 -9.33
CA SER A 40 -3.86 -9.03 -8.53
C SER A 40 -4.65 -10.27 -8.08
N ILE A 41 -4.00 -11.44 -8.13
CA ILE A 41 -4.55 -12.69 -7.58
C ILE A 41 -4.91 -12.58 -6.09
N PHE A 42 -4.32 -11.62 -5.36
CA PHE A 42 -4.61 -11.38 -3.93
C PHE A 42 -5.65 -10.29 -3.70
N ALA A 43 -6.16 -9.64 -4.75
CA ALA A 43 -7.12 -8.55 -4.65
C ALA A 43 -8.41 -8.98 -3.96
N HIS A 44 -8.90 -10.18 -4.26
CA HIS A 44 -10.14 -10.73 -3.71
C HIS A 44 -10.14 -10.86 -2.17
N GLU A 45 -8.97 -10.87 -1.51
CA GLU A 45 -8.88 -10.86 -0.05
C GLU A 45 -9.35 -9.51 0.54
N TRP A 46 -9.16 -8.42 -0.20
CA TRP A 46 -9.31 -7.05 0.29
C TRP A 46 -10.31 -6.20 -0.48
N LEU A 47 -10.54 -6.47 -1.76
CA LEU A 47 -11.45 -5.73 -2.63
C LEU A 47 -12.71 -6.54 -2.91
N THR A 48 -13.83 -5.82 -3.00
CA THR A 48 -15.05 -6.32 -3.62
C THR A 48 -14.85 -6.47 -5.13
N PRO A 49 -15.71 -7.23 -5.84
CA PRO A 49 -15.66 -7.29 -7.31
C PRO A 49 -15.80 -5.94 -8.02
N HIS A 50 -16.25 -4.90 -7.31
CA HIS A 50 -16.39 -3.54 -7.81
C HIS A 50 -15.18 -2.64 -7.48
N GLY A 51 -14.07 -3.21 -7.00
CA GLY A 51 -12.83 -2.47 -6.71
C GLY A 51 -12.86 -1.65 -5.42
N GLN A 52 -13.89 -1.83 -4.58
CA GLN A 52 -13.98 -1.16 -3.28
C GLN A 52 -13.29 -1.98 -2.20
N ILE A 53 -12.64 -1.34 -1.23
CA ILE A 53 -12.09 -2.07 -0.08
C ILE A 53 -13.23 -2.65 0.76
N LYS A 54 -13.17 -3.94 1.03
CA LYS A 54 -14.10 -4.68 1.88
C LYS A 54 -14.18 -4.09 3.29
N LYS A 55 -15.34 -4.22 3.91
CA LYS A 55 -15.50 -4.03 5.35
C LYS A 55 -14.79 -5.17 6.09
N MET A 56 -14.38 -4.90 7.33
CA MET A 56 -13.77 -5.93 8.20
C MET A 56 -14.62 -7.20 8.26
N SER A 57 -15.94 -7.06 8.43
CA SER A 57 -16.87 -8.20 8.51
C SER A 57 -16.99 -9.04 7.23
N GLU A 58 -16.48 -8.55 6.09
CA GLU A 58 -16.53 -9.23 4.78
C GLU A 58 -15.20 -9.91 4.44
N MET A 59 -14.17 -9.71 5.27
CA MET A 59 -12.85 -10.30 5.11
C MET A 59 -12.78 -11.65 5.85
N ALA A 60 -11.93 -12.57 5.39
CA ALA A 60 -11.65 -13.78 6.13
C ALA A 60 -10.97 -13.45 7.48
N ASP A 61 -11.19 -14.25 8.52
CA ASP A 61 -10.70 -13.99 9.89
C ASP A 61 -9.20 -13.68 9.95
N LYS A 62 -8.38 -14.43 9.19
CA LYS A 62 -6.94 -14.21 9.11
C LYS A 62 -6.59 -12.83 8.53
N VAL A 63 -7.39 -12.30 7.61
CA VAL A 63 -7.19 -10.97 7.01
C VAL A 63 -7.67 -9.89 7.99
N GLN A 64 -8.79 -10.11 8.68
CA GLN A 64 -9.29 -9.21 9.72
C GLN A 64 -8.24 -9.00 10.82
N LEU A 65 -7.62 -10.09 11.31
CA LEU A 65 -6.59 -10.01 12.35
C LEU A 65 -5.40 -9.15 11.90
N ARG A 66 -4.86 -9.39 10.70
CA ARG A 66 -3.74 -8.61 10.16
C ARG A 66 -4.10 -7.14 9.98
N ARG A 67 -5.30 -6.85 9.45
CA ARG A 67 -5.78 -5.47 9.32
C ARG A 67 -5.91 -4.79 10.67
N ALA A 68 -6.47 -5.45 11.68
CA ALA A 68 -6.61 -4.90 13.02
C ALA A 68 -5.25 -4.62 13.69
N GLU A 69 -4.25 -5.49 13.49
CA GLU A 69 -2.88 -5.28 13.98
C GLU A 69 -2.24 -4.05 13.32
N ILE A 70 -2.37 -3.93 12.00
CA ILE A 70 -1.85 -2.79 11.25
C ILE A 70 -2.57 -1.49 11.63
N GLU A 71 -3.90 -1.49 11.75
CA GLU A 71 -4.65 -0.30 12.16
C GLU A 71 -4.26 0.18 13.57
N LYS A 72 -3.89 -0.73 14.48
CA LYS A 72 -3.30 -0.35 15.78
C LYS A 72 -1.94 0.35 15.63
N ILE A 73 -1.09 -0.13 14.71
CA ILE A 73 0.20 0.50 14.43
C ILE A 73 0.00 1.89 13.79
N ILE A 74 -0.95 2.00 12.84
CA ILE A 74 -1.33 3.28 12.24
C ILE A 74 -1.84 4.25 13.31
N ALA A 75 -2.67 3.79 14.25
CA ALA A 75 -3.20 4.63 15.33
C ALA A 75 -2.15 5.02 16.40
N GLY A 76 -1.06 4.26 16.51
CA GLY A 76 0.05 4.55 17.42
C GLY A 76 0.94 5.71 16.94
N GLN A 77 2.04 5.94 17.65
CA GLN A 77 3.06 6.94 17.30
C GLN A 77 4.32 6.33 16.65
N GLY A 78 4.35 4.99 16.52
CA GLY A 78 5.50 4.28 15.94
C GLY A 78 5.70 4.59 14.44
N PRO A 79 6.91 4.31 13.93
CA PRO A 79 7.21 4.48 12.52
C PRO A 79 6.41 3.50 11.65
N LEU A 80 6.20 3.88 10.39
CA LEU A 80 5.50 3.09 9.38
C LEU A 80 6.47 2.80 8.23
N ASP A 81 6.70 1.52 7.95
CA ASP A 81 7.54 1.13 6.82
C ASP A 81 6.81 1.47 5.51
N ARG A 82 7.41 2.31 4.65
CA ARG A 82 6.81 2.64 3.35
C ARG A 82 6.50 1.36 2.57
N PRO A 83 5.28 1.19 2.03
CA PRO A 83 4.99 0.07 1.15
C PRO A 83 5.94 0.06 -0.06
N VAL A 84 6.28 -1.13 -0.55
CA VAL A 84 7.13 -1.29 -1.75
C VAL A 84 6.25 -1.75 -2.89
N LEU A 85 6.12 -0.91 -3.91
CA LEU A 85 5.29 -1.13 -5.07
C LEU A 85 6.17 -1.38 -6.30
N GLY A 86 5.62 -2.09 -7.28
CA GLY A 86 6.24 -2.31 -8.58
C GLY A 86 5.19 -2.61 -9.64
N ILE A 87 5.65 -2.92 -10.84
CA ILE A 87 4.81 -3.47 -11.91
C ILE A 87 5.01 -4.98 -11.93
N GLY A 88 3.90 -5.71 -11.88
CA GLY A 88 3.86 -7.16 -11.98
C GLY A 88 3.99 -7.65 -13.42
N ILE A 89 3.95 -8.98 -13.59
CA ILE A 89 4.10 -9.62 -14.90
C ILE A 89 2.91 -9.33 -15.83
N LEU A 90 1.75 -8.97 -15.27
CA LEU A 90 0.53 -8.66 -16.02
C LEU A 90 0.33 -7.14 -16.23
N ASP A 91 1.41 -6.35 -16.17
CA ASP A 91 1.42 -4.90 -16.35
C ASP A 91 0.51 -4.13 -15.36
N ASN A 92 0.18 -4.74 -14.23
CA ASN A 92 -0.55 -4.13 -13.13
C ASN A 92 0.38 -3.76 -11.98
N VAL A 93 -0.03 -2.80 -11.15
CA VAL A 93 0.67 -2.49 -9.91
C VAL A 93 0.62 -3.71 -8.98
N GLU A 94 1.77 -4.04 -8.41
CA GLU A 94 1.93 -5.02 -7.33
C GLU A 94 2.45 -4.34 -6.06
N ILE A 95 2.06 -4.91 -4.92
CA ILE A 95 2.55 -4.49 -3.60
C ILE A 95 3.39 -5.63 -3.03
N GLY A 96 4.71 -5.53 -3.14
CA GLY A 96 5.65 -6.58 -2.72
C GLY A 96 5.84 -6.63 -1.20
N SER A 97 5.98 -5.46 -0.56
CA SER A 97 6.09 -5.34 0.90
C SER A 97 5.13 -4.27 1.42
N GLY A 98 4.58 -4.46 2.62
CA GLY A 98 3.65 -3.50 3.24
C GLY A 98 2.23 -3.52 2.66
N LYS A 99 1.78 -4.63 2.06
CA LYS A 99 0.40 -4.78 1.50
C LYS A 99 -0.67 -4.40 2.52
N ASP A 100 -0.64 -5.02 3.69
CA ASP A 100 -1.66 -4.81 4.72
C ASP A 100 -1.65 -3.37 5.23
N LEU A 101 -0.48 -2.70 5.29
CA LEU A 101 -0.34 -1.28 5.60
C LEU A 101 -0.97 -0.39 4.53
N PHE A 102 -0.60 -0.58 3.27
CA PHE A 102 -1.11 0.21 2.15
C PHE A 102 -2.64 0.15 2.09
N LEU A 103 -3.21 -1.07 2.16
CA LEU A 103 -4.64 -1.28 2.04
C LEU A 103 -5.41 -0.79 3.27
N SER A 104 -4.82 -0.86 4.47
CA SER A 104 -5.42 -0.28 5.68
C SER A 104 -5.44 1.25 5.63
N LEU A 105 -4.36 1.89 5.19
CA LEU A 105 -4.31 3.35 4.99
C LEU A 105 -5.33 3.80 3.94
N ALA A 106 -5.44 3.05 2.84
CA ALA A 106 -6.44 3.29 1.81
C ALA A 106 -7.87 3.14 2.36
N ALA A 107 -8.13 2.12 3.20
CA ALA A 107 -9.43 1.90 3.84
C ALA A 107 -9.79 3.02 4.82
N LEU A 108 -8.79 3.65 5.45
CA LEU A 108 -8.93 4.82 6.31
C LEU A 108 -9.10 6.12 5.52
N GLY A 109 -9.14 6.07 4.19
CA GLY A 109 -9.43 7.21 3.33
C GLY A 109 -8.21 8.04 2.93
N MET A 110 -6.99 7.51 3.06
CA MET A 110 -5.81 8.20 2.53
C MET A 110 -5.90 8.36 1.01
N ALA A 111 -5.75 9.59 0.53
CA ALA A 111 -5.76 9.90 -0.90
C ALA A 111 -4.38 9.68 -1.55
N THR A 112 -3.31 9.94 -0.81
CA THR A 112 -1.93 9.65 -1.21
C THR A 112 -1.16 8.93 -0.12
N ILE A 113 -0.21 8.07 -0.50
CA ILE A 113 0.63 7.32 0.43
C ILE A 113 2.09 7.39 -0.07
N PRO A 114 3.08 7.67 0.81
CA PRO A 114 4.49 7.54 0.47
C PRO A 114 4.87 6.07 0.33
N VAL A 115 5.47 5.72 -0.79
CA VAL A 115 5.90 4.35 -1.12
C VAL A 115 7.31 4.35 -1.68
N HIS A 116 7.92 3.17 -1.71
CA HIS A 116 9.09 2.91 -2.55
C HIS A 116 8.68 2.24 -3.85
N ILE A 117 9.34 2.62 -4.94
CA ILE A 117 9.29 1.87 -6.21
C ILE A 117 10.71 1.61 -6.72
N PRO A 118 10.95 0.52 -7.49
CA PRO A 118 12.18 0.37 -8.25
C PRO A 118 12.36 1.54 -9.23
N LYS A 119 13.58 2.08 -9.33
CA LYS A 119 13.93 3.13 -10.31
C LYS A 119 13.57 2.76 -11.74
N SER A 120 13.69 1.47 -12.07
CA SER A 120 13.33 0.94 -13.39
C SER A 120 11.84 1.08 -13.73
N HIS A 121 10.97 1.26 -12.73
CA HIS A 121 9.52 1.40 -12.92
C HIS A 121 9.04 2.87 -12.85
N GLU A 122 9.95 3.85 -12.70
CA GLU A 122 9.55 5.26 -12.56
C GLU A 122 8.69 5.76 -13.72
N GLN A 123 8.98 5.32 -14.95
CA GLN A 123 8.22 5.72 -16.13
C GLN A 123 6.79 5.16 -16.11
N ASP A 124 6.63 3.89 -15.75
CA ASP A 124 5.33 3.24 -15.62
C ASP A 124 4.51 3.86 -14.49
N PHE A 125 5.20 4.36 -13.45
CA PHE A 125 4.53 4.94 -12.31
C PHE A 125 4.01 6.37 -12.50
N ARG A 126 4.35 7.05 -13.60
CA ARG A 126 4.01 8.47 -13.82
C ARG A 126 2.53 8.81 -13.62
N MET A 127 1.62 7.92 -14.02
CA MET A 127 0.17 8.14 -13.87
C MET A 127 -0.33 8.01 -12.42
N PHE A 128 0.45 7.37 -11.54
CA PHE A 128 0.10 7.16 -10.14
C PHE A 128 0.70 8.24 -9.23
N ILE A 129 1.70 8.99 -9.66
CA ILE A 129 2.36 10.01 -8.83
C ILE A 129 1.40 11.18 -8.56
N ARG A 130 1.47 11.76 -7.35
CA ARG A 130 0.71 12.96 -6.95
C ARG A 130 1.05 14.16 -7.85
#